data_AF-A0A4R6XY96-F1
#
_entry.id   AF-A0A4R6XY96-F1
#
_cell.length_a   1.000
_cell.length_b   1.000
_cell.length_c   1.000
_cell.angle_alpha   90.00
_cell.angle_beta   90.00
_cell.angle_gamma   90.00
#
_symmetry.space_group_name_H-M   'P 1'
#
loop_
_entity.id
_entity.type
_entity.pdbx_description
1 polymer ?
#
loop_
_entity_poly.entity_id
_entity_poly.type
_entity_poly.pdbx_seq_one_letter_code
_entity_poly.pdbx_strand_id
1 'polypeptide(L)'
;MFDTLKQNYLSSFTDKINKIENALESSDIQVLSTLIHQLIGSSGSYGFTTISTLCIEIEAQLLNLSSTDNPKLQTDVKRLTQLMHEARPKAQT
;
A
#
# COMPACT_ATOMS: atom_id res chain seq x y z
N MET A 1 -13.02 -16.09 -13.53
CA MET A 1 -13.59 -15.54 -12.28
C MET A 1 -12.51 -14.95 -11.38
N PHE A 2 -11.45 -15.70 -11.06
CA PHE A 2 -10.30 -15.17 -10.31
C PHE A 2 -9.63 -13.99 -11.01
N ASP A 3 -9.46 -14.04 -12.34
CA ASP A 3 -8.88 -12.93 -13.10
C ASP A 3 -9.68 -11.64 -12.99
N THR A 4 -11.01 -11.71 -13.03
CA THR A 4 -11.89 -10.53 -12.86
C THR A 4 -11.73 -9.91 -11.47
N LEU A 5 -11.67 -10.74 -10.42
CA LEU A 5 -11.43 -10.27 -9.05
C LEU A 5 -10.05 -9.59 -8.92
N LYS A 6 -9.02 -10.20 -9.52
CA LYS A 6 -7.68 -9.63 -9.56
C LYS A 6 -7.63 -8.30 -10.33
N GLN A 7 -8.34 -8.19 -11.47
CA GLN A 7 -8.43 -6.93 -12.23
C GLN A 7 -9.17 -5.84 -11.44
N ASN A 8 -10.27 -6.18 -10.76
CA ASN A 8 -10.97 -5.23 -9.88
C ASN A 8 -10.08 -4.78 -8.72
N TYR A 9 -9.32 -5.71 -8.13
CA TYR A 9 -8.34 -5.40 -7.08
C TYR A 9 -7.25 -4.46 -7.59
N LEU A 10 -6.66 -4.74 -8.75
CA LEU A 10 -5.66 -3.86 -9.37
C LEU A 10 -6.23 -2.50 -9.76
N SER A 11 -7.48 -2.44 -10.21
CA SER A 11 -8.17 -1.18 -10.52
C SER A 11 -8.37 -0.31 -9.27
N SER A 12 -8.48 -0.94 -8.09
CA SER A 12 -8.57 -0.23 -6.81
C SER A 12 -7.23 0.38 -6.33
N PHE A 13 -6.10 0.06 -6.98
CA PHE A 13 -4.78 0.53 -6.52
C PHE A 13 -4.65 2.04 -6.57
N THR A 14 -5.23 2.70 -7.56
CA THR A 14 -5.19 4.17 -7.66
C THR A 14 -5.81 4.83 -6.42
N ASP A 15 -6.99 4.38 -5.99
CA ASP A 15 -7.64 4.91 -4.78
C ASP A 15 -6.85 4.60 -3.51
N LYS A 16 -6.30 3.38 -3.41
CA LYS A 16 -5.48 2.97 -2.25
C LYS A 16 -4.18 3.77 -2.15
N ILE A 17 -3.50 4.01 -3.27
CA ILE A 17 -2.28 4.83 -3.33
C ILE A 17 -2.59 6.25 -2.86
N ASN A 18 -3.62 6.89 -3.42
CA ASN A 18 -4.00 8.25 -3.02
C ASN A 18 -4.31 8.33 -1.52
N LYS A 19 -4.99 7.34 -0.95
CA LYS A 19 -5.28 7.29 0.49
C LYS A 19 -4.01 7.13 1.34
N ILE A 20 -3.08 6.29 0.91
CA ILE A 20 -1.79 6.10 1.58
C ILE A 20 -0.97 7.39 1.55
N GLU A 21 -0.88 8.04 0.40
CA GLU A 21 -0.12 9.30 0.22
C GLU A 21 -0.75 10.43 1.05
N ASN A 22 -2.07 10.59 1.00
CA ASN A 22 -2.77 11.59 1.81
C ASN A 22 -2.58 11.35 3.33
N ALA A 23 -2.62 10.10 3.78
CA ALA A 23 -2.38 9.77 5.20
C ALA A 23 -0.94 10.07 5.62
N LEU A 24 0.03 9.83 4.72
CA LEU A 24 1.43 10.17 4.95
C LEU A 24 1.63 11.69 5.04
N GLU A 25 1.07 12.45 4.09
CA GLU A 25 1.16 13.92 4.01
C GLU A 25 0.42 14.63 5.14
N SER A 26 -0.71 14.08 5.59
CA SER A 26 -1.51 14.64 6.70
C SER A 26 -0.99 14.22 8.08
N SER A 27 0.11 13.48 8.14
CA SER A 27 0.67 12.89 9.35
C SER A 27 -0.33 12.02 10.15
N ASP A 28 -1.29 11.42 9.45
CA ASP A 28 -2.31 10.56 10.06
C ASP A 28 -1.81 9.11 10.15
N ILE A 29 -1.04 8.85 11.20
CA ILE A 29 -0.41 7.54 11.43
C ILE A 29 -1.43 6.41 11.64
N GLN A 30 -2.61 6.72 12.20
CA GLN A 30 -3.65 5.74 12.47
C GLN A 30 -4.35 5.31 11.18
N VAL A 31 -4.66 6.27 10.31
CA VAL A 31 -5.19 5.96 8.98
C VAL A 31 -4.14 5.22 8.15
N LEU A 32 -2.88 5.65 8.17
CA LEU A 32 -1.80 4.97 7.46
C LEU A 32 -1.67 3.51 7.93
N SER A 33 -1.62 3.27 9.23
CA SER A 33 -1.56 1.92 9.82
C SER A 33 -2.74 1.04 9.38
N THR A 34 -3.95 1.58 9.41
CA THR A 34 -5.16 0.86 8.96
C THR A 34 -5.08 0.47 7.48
N LEU A 35 -4.65 1.39 6.62
CA LEU A 35 -4.52 1.15 5.19
C LEU A 35 -3.45 0.10 4.88
N ILE A 36 -2.29 0.17 5.56
CA ILE A 36 -1.19 -0.79 5.42
C ILE A 36 -1.65 -2.19 5.86
N HIS A 37 -2.30 -2.30 7.02
CA HIS A 37 -2.83 -3.57 7.53
C HIS A 37 -3.79 -4.24 6.54
N GLN A 38 -4.76 -3.47 6.01
CA GLN A 38 -5.69 -3.95 5.00
C GLN A 38 -4.98 -4.42 3.73
N LEU A 39 -3.91 -3.72 3.34
CA LEU A 39 -3.14 -4.04 2.14
C LEU A 39 -2.33 -5.32 2.30
N ILE A 40 -1.84 -5.67 3.50
CA ILE A 40 -1.20 -6.97 3.79
C ILE A 40 -2.13 -8.11 3.38
N GLY A 41 -3.35 -8.13 3.96
CA GLY A 41 -4.30 -9.21 3.73
C GLY A 41 -4.76 -9.30 2.27
N SER A 42 -5.06 -8.16 1.66
CA SER A 42 -5.53 -8.16 0.27
C SER A 42 -4.42 -8.49 -0.73
N SER A 43 -3.21 -7.95 -0.57
CA SER A 43 -2.10 -8.20 -1.51
C SER A 43 -1.62 -9.65 -1.47
N GLY A 44 -1.54 -10.26 -0.28
CA GLY A 44 -1.23 -11.68 -0.11
C GLY A 44 -2.25 -12.59 -0.81
N SER A 45 -3.55 -12.29 -0.65
CA SER A 45 -4.65 -13.10 -1.24
C SER A 45 -4.63 -13.14 -2.77
N TYR A 46 -4.07 -12.11 -3.44
CA TYR A 46 -3.98 -12.04 -4.90
C TYR A 46 -2.57 -12.37 -5.44
N GLY A 47 -1.65 -12.83 -4.58
CA GLY A 47 -0.30 -13.28 -4.97
C GLY A 47 0.72 -12.15 -5.15
N PHE A 48 0.47 -10.97 -4.61
CA PHE A 48 1.42 -9.85 -4.63
C PHE A 48 2.35 -9.90 -3.42
N THR A 49 3.14 -10.97 -3.31
CA THR A 49 3.99 -11.25 -2.13
C THR A 49 4.93 -10.09 -1.80
N THR A 50 5.58 -9.48 -2.79
CA THR A 50 6.50 -8.34 -2.56
C THR A 50 5.77 -7.14 -1.94
N ILE A 51 4.55 -6.84 -2.39
CA ILE A 51 3.71 -5.76 -1.81
C ILE A 51 3.33 -6.14 -0.37
N SER A 52 2.89 -7.37 -0.16
CA SER A 52 2.50 -7.87 1.17
C SER A 52 3.65 -7.82 2.16
N THR A 53 4.85 -8.26 1.76
CA THR A 53 6.05 -8.25 2.60
C THR A 53 6.45 -6.83 2.98
N LEU A 54 6.47 -5.90 2.02
CA LEU A 54 6.79 -4.51 2.31
C LEU A 54 5.76 -3.87 3.24
N CYS A 55 4.47 -4.22 3.11
CA CYS A 55 3.44 -3.75 4.04
C CYS A 55 3.68 -4.25 5.47
N ILE A 56 4.13 -5.50 5.65
CA ILE A 56 4.49 -6.03 6.98
C ILE A 56 5.68 -5.25 7.57
N GLU A 57 6.68 -4.92 6.75
CA GLU A 57 7.83 -4.12 7.19
C GLU A 57 7.43 -2.69 7.57
N ILE A 58 6.49 -2.09 6.85
CA ILE A 58 5.93 -0.76 7.16
C ILE A 58 5.09 -0.83 8.45
N GLU A 59 4.23 -1.83 8.61
CA GLU A 59 3.41 -2.02 9.81
C GLU A 59 4.28 -2.14 11.06
N ALA A 60 5.37 -2.93 11.00
CA ALA A 60 6.33 -3.07 12.09
C ALA A 60 7.00 -1.73 12.47
N GLN A 61 7.24 -0.85 11.50
CA GLN A 61 7.74 0.50 11.76
C GLN A 61 6.69 1.35 12.46
N LEU A 62 5.45 1.34 11.96
CA LEU A 62 4.34 2.14 12.50
C LEU A 62 4.02 1.81 13.96
N LEU A 63 4.21 0.56 14.41
CA LEU A 63 4.03 0.16 15.81
C LEU A 63 4.95 0.92 16.79
N ASN A 64 6.08 1.42 16.30
CA ASN A 64 7.11 2.08 17.13
C ASN A 64 7.21 3.59 16.86
N LEU A 65 6.37 4.13 15.98
CA LEU A 65 6.38 5.53 15.59
C LEU A 65 5.17 6.26 16.15
N SER A 66 5.35 7.54 16.46
CA SER A 66 4.27 8.44 16.88
C SER A 66 3.85 9.41 15.77
N SER A 67 4.62 9.50 14.69
CA SER A 67 4.33 10.35 13.52
C SER A 67 4.85 9.73 12.22
N THR A 68 4.46 10.32 11.08
CA THR A 68 4.89 9.90 9.74
C THR A 68 6.24 10.52 9.31
N ASP A 69 6.87 11.35 10.15
CA ASP A 69 8.12 12.08 9.86
C ASP A 69 9.39 11.21 9.95
N ASN A 70 9.25 9.90 9.74
CA ASN A 70 10.37 8.99 9.74
C ASN A 70 10.90 8.80 8.31
N PRO A 71 12.18 9.11 8.01
CA PRO A 71 12.71 9.01 6.65
C PRO A 71 12.66 7.61 6.05
N LYS A 72 12.81 6.57 6.89
CA LYS A 72 12.72 5.17 6.45
C LYS A 72 11.27 4.83 6.09
N LEU A 73 10.32 5.17 6.96
CA LEU A 73 8.90 5.00 6.69
C LEU A 73 8.49 5.69 5.37
N GLN A 74 8.90 6.94 5.15
CA GLN A 74 8.60 7.66 3.91
C GLN A 74 9.20 6.99 2.68
N THR A 75 10.43 6.49 2.79
CA THR A 75 11.10 5.75 1.72
C THR A 75 10.35 4.46 1.39
N ASP A 76 9.96 3.70 2.41
CA ASP A 76 9.29 2.41 2.25
C ASP A 76 7.86 2.59 1.71
N VAL A 77 7.13 3.59 2.20
CA VAL A 77 5.80 3.96 1.66
C VAL A 77 5.90 4.40 0.20
N LYS A 78 6.91 5.20 -0.17
CA LYS A 78 7.15 5.57 -1.57
C LYS A 78 7.48 4.35 -2.43
N ARG A 79 8.26 3.40 -1.90
CA ARG A 79 8.55 2.15 -2.62
C ARG A 79 7.30 1.31 -2.80
N LEU A 80 6.43 1.27 -1.79
CA LEU A 80 5.14 0.59 -1.83
C LEU A 80 4.24 1.17 -2.92
N THR A 81 4.03 2.49 -2.95
CA THR A 81 3.17 3.12 -3.96
C THR A 81 3.73 2.94 -5.37
N GLN A 82 5.06 2.95 -5.54
CA GLN A 82 5.69 2.62 -6.82
C GLN A 82 5.39 1.17 -7.27
N LEU A 83 5.56 0.18 -6.39
CA LEU A 83 5.24 -1.22 -6.72
C LEU A 83 3.77 -1.39 -7.08
N MET A 84 2.87 -0.70 -6.37
CA MET A 84 1.45 -0.69 -6.70
C MET A 84 1.22 -0.06 -8.07
N HIS A 85 1.85 1.08 -8.39
CA HIS A 85 1.75 1.70 -9.71
C HIS A 85 2.21 0.79 -10.85
N GLU A 86 3.33 0.08 -10.67
CA GLU A 86 3.90 -0.88 -11.62
C GLU A 86 2.96 -2.09 -11.84
N ALA A 87 2.24 -2.51 -10.81
CA ALA A 87 1.29 -3.63 -10.88
C ALA A 87 -0.04 -3.29 -11.55
N ARG A 88 -0.38 -2.00 -11.73
CA ARG A 88 -1.65 -1.60 -12.36
C ARG A 88 -1.71 -2.11 -13.80
N PRO A 89 -2.90 -2.51 -14.29
CA PRO A 89 -3.09 -2.73 -15.71
C PRO A 89 -2.77 -1.44 -16.45
N LYS A 90 -1.88 -1.53 -17.45
CA LYS A 90 -1.68 -0.42 -18.39
C LYS A 90 -3.02 -0.15 -19.04
N ALA A 91 -3.48 1.10 -19.05
CA ALA A 91 -4.66 1.47 -19.80
C ALA A 91 -4.49 0.95 -21.24
N GLN A 92 -5.39 0.07 -21.67
CA GLN A 92 -5.49 -0.32 -23.06
C GLN A 92 -5.95 0.93 -23.82
N THR A 93 -5.00 1.65 -24.42
CA THR A 93 -5.26 2.61 -25.50
C THR A 93 -5.76 1.89 -26.73
#